data_AF-A0AAD2FHA7-F1
#
_entry.id   AF-A0AAD2FHA7-F1
#
_cell.length_a   1.000
_cell.length_b   1.000
_cell.length_c   1.000
_cell.angle_alpha   90.00
_cell.angle_beta   90.00
_cell.angle_gamma   90.00
#
_symmetry.space_group_name_H-M   'P 1'
#
loop_
_entity.id
_entity.type
_entity.pdbx_description
1 polymer ?
#
loop_
_entity_poly.entity_id
_entity_poly.type
_entity_poly.pdbx_seq_one_letter_code
_entity_poly.pdbx_strand_id
1 'polypeptide(L)'
;MAVDWLLKQWFPNLSTCPKVRIACDGLSAIEMAYEDRPLSPTDAQFDLVSSIQEAILRPSVDWSPQHVYGHLNKSNFFDKLSWWEKRNLEVDGMAVEYHKELETANHLIAPNPCFFTELAAVYVVDTKQSRLDPQFIQECVTLPALRLRWRDKGTISVKAKSEIAWDTLGRAMRSLPAGLQRWSTKHCVGMHCGRKLRGFWKIYGNGMYSHPFFFVYSPSILYRQFVR
;
A
#
# COMPACT_ATOMS: atom_id res chain seq x y z
N MET A 1 3.17 21.38 31.70
CA MET A 1 2.86 22.42 32.72
C MET A 1 4.10 23.18 33.20
N ALA A 2 5.08 22.58 33.91
CA ALA A 2 6.26 23.34 34.37
C ALA A 2 7.22 23.76 33.24
N VAL A 3 7.44 22.87 32.25
CA VAL A 3 8.31 23.12 31.09
C VAL A 3 7.75 24.21 30.19
N ASP A 4 6.45 24.17 29.89
CA ASP A 4 5.79 25.19 29.05
C ASP A 4 5.82 26.58 29.68
N TRP A 5 5.72 26.66 31.02
CA TRP A 5 5.81 27.92 31.75
C TRP A 5 7.24 28.47 31.73
N LEU A 6 8.26 27.63 31.95
CA LEU A 6 9.68 28.04 31.87
C LEU A 6 10.06 28.52 30.47
N LEU A 7 9.61 27.82 29.41
CA LEU A 7 9.86 28.23 28.03
C LEU A 7 9.22 29.59 27.71
N LYS A 8 8.01 29.86 28.20
CA LYS A 8 7.36 31.17 28.04
C LYS A 8 8.04 32.29 28.81
N GLN A 9 8.61 32.01 29.99
CA GLN A 9 9.30 33.02 30.80
C GLN A 9 10.68 33.36 30.25
N TRP A 10 11.45 32.37 29.80
CA TRP A 10 12.83 32.58 29.37
C TRP A 10 12.97 32.82 27.88
N PHE A 11 12.01 32.35 27.09
CA PHE A 11 11.99 32.55 25.63
C PHE A 11 10.58 32.96 25.17
N PRO A 12 10.12 34.18 25.52
CA PRO A 12 8.77 34.64 25.20
C PRO A 12 8.47 34.74 23.69
N ASN A 13 9.53 34.83 22.87
CA ASN A 13 9.44 34.86 21.41
C ASN A 13 9.77 33.52 20.75
N LEU A 14 10.00 32.45 21.52
CA LEU A 14 10.17 31.12 20.95
C LEU A 14 8.83 30.72 20.36
N SER A 15 8.78 30.58 19.04
CA SER A 15 7.65 29.96 18.37
C SER A 15 7.38 28.64 19.07
N THR A 16 6.19 28.50 19.68
CA THR A 16 5.79 27.26 20.36
C THR A 16 5.67 26.09 19.40
N CYS A 17 5.75 26.37 18.09
CA CYS A 17 5.84 25.42 17.01
C CYS A 17 7.23 25.55 16.33
N PRO A 18 8.13 24.57 16.48
CA PRO A 18 9.39 24.54 15.75
C PRO A 18 9.15 24.47 14.25
N LYS A 19 9.96 25.21 13.48
CA LYS A 19 9.95 25.17 12.01
C LYS A 19 11.01 24.21 11.51
N VAL A 20 10.60 23.18 10.77
CA VAL A 20 11.50 22.18 10.22
C VAL A 20 11.44 22.22 8.69
N ARG A 21 12.60 22.38 8.06
CA ARG A 21 12.71 22.30 6.59
C ARG A 21 13.21 20.92 6.20
N ILE A 22 12.52 20.29 5.26
CA ILE A 22 12.92 18.99 4.69
C ILE A 22 13.20 19.20 3.21
N ALA A 23 14.35 18.71 2.76
CA ALA A 23 14.70 18.67 1.35
C ALA A 23 14.61 17.23 0.83
N CYS A 24 14.07 17.05 -0.37
CA CYS A 24 14.01 15.76 -1.06
C CYS A 24 14.13 15.98 -2.58
N ASP A 25 14.79 15.07 -3.28
CA ASP A 25 14.93 15.11 -4.74
C ASP A 25 13.80 14.42 -5.51
N GLY A 26 13.03 13.56 -4.83
CA GLY A 26 11.78 13.00 -5.32
C GLY A 26 10.66 14.03 -5.31
N LEU A 27 10.51 14.80 -6.39
CA LEU A 27 9.43 15.79 -6.53
C LEU A 27 8.05 15.14 -6.34
N SER A 28 7.82 13.97 -6.96
CA SER A 28 6.57 13.22 -6.79
C SER A 28 6.30 12.82 -5.35
N ALA A 29 7.33 12.47 -4.57
CA ALA A 29 7.18 12.13 -3.16
C ALA A 29 6.76 13.36 -2.33
N ILE A 30 7.33 14.53 -2.60
CA ILE A 30 6.93 15.79 -1.98
C ILE A 30 5.48 16.12 -2.34
N GLU A 31 5.13 16.06 -3.63
CA GLU A 31 3.77 16.34 -4.09
C GLU A 31 2.77 15.42 -3.39
N MET A 32 2.98 14.10 -3.43
CA MET A 32 2.11 13.12 -2.77
C MET A 32 1.95 13.34 -1.26
N ALA A 33 3.03 13.69 -0.57
CA ALA A 33 3.04 13.88 0.88
C ALA A 33 2.31 15.16 1.34
N TYR A 34 2.31 16.21 0.51
CA TYR A 34 1.74 17.52 0.84
C TYR A 34 0.47 17.87 0.07
N GLU A 35 0.06 17.01 -0.87
CA GLU A 35 -1.19 17.18 -1.61
C GLU A 35 -2.39 16.91 -0.71
N ASP A 36 -3.34 17.85 -0.70
CA ASP A 36 -4.62 17.73 0.01
C ASP A 36 -5.60 16.86 -0.80
N ARG A 37 -5.19 15.62 -1.07
CA ARG A 37 -6.05 14.64 -1.73
C ARG A 37 -6.21 13.38 -0.89
N PRO A 38 -7.41 12.77 -0.92
CA PRO A 38 -7.61 11.49 -0.27
C PRO A 38 -6.76 10.40 -0.95
N LEU A 39 -5.98 9.68 -0.15
CA LEU A 39 -5.21 8.52 -0.60
C LEU A 39 -6.13 7.29 -0.72
N SER A 40 -5.96 6.52 -1.79
CA SER A 40 -6.59 5.21 -1.92
C SER A 40 -5.69 4.14 -1.30
N PRO A 41 -6.22 3.16 -0.53
CA PRO A 41 -5.42 2.05 0.00
C PRO A 41 -4.65 1.26 -1.06
N THR A 42 -5.05 1.34 -2.33
CA THR A 42 -4.39 0.67 -3.46
C THR A 42 -3.23 1.46 -4.06
N ASP A 43 -3.08 2.73 -3.67
CA ASP A 43 -2.03 3.61 -4.16
C ASP A 43 -0.65 3.05 -3.79
N ALA A 44 0.35 3.35 -4.61
CA ALA A 44 1.72 2.92 -4.34
C ALA A 44 2.21 3.54 -3.03
N GLN A 45 2.83 2.72 -2.16
CA GLN A 45 3.38 3.15 -0.87
C GLN A 45 2.37 3.89 0.02
N PHE A 46 1.10 3.47 -0.03
CA PHE A 46 0.01 4.05 0.75
C PHE A 46 0.36 4.18 2.24
N ASP A 47 0.99 3.16 2.82
CA ASP A 47 1.39 3.14 4.23
C ASP A 47 2.37 4.27 4.58
N LEU A 48 3.39 4.48 3.77
CA LEU A 48 4.39 5.52 3.94
C LEU A 48 3.79 6.92 3.71
N VAL A 49 3.03 7.11 2.62
CA VAL A 49 2.48 8.43 2.29
C VAL A 49 1.42 8.85 3.31
N SER A 50 0.53 7.95 3.72
CA SER A 50 -0.46 8.24 4.77
C SER A 50 0.20 8.55 6.11
N SER A 51 1.27 7.83 6.46
CA SER A 51 2.06 8.11 7.66
C SER A 51 2.70 9.50 7.64
N ILE A 52 3.21 9.92 6.49
CA ILE A 52 3.81 11.24 6.31
C ILE A 52 2.74 12.33 6.39
N GLN A 53 1.60 12.17 5.71
CA GLN A 53 0.48 13.12 5.79
C GLN A 53 0.00 13.28 7.24
N GLU A 54 -0.17 12.19 7.99
CA GLU A 54 -0.52 12.22 9.41
C GLU A 54 0.56 12.89 10.28
N ALA A 55 1.84 12.73 9.94
CA ALA A 55 2.93 13.41 10.65
C ALA A 55 2.95 14.92 10.38
N ILE A 56 2.64 15.34 9.15
CA ILE A 56 2.58 16.75 8.73
C ILE A 56 1.38 17.47 9.37
N LEU A 57 0.22 16.81 9.46
CA LEU A 57 -0.99 17.38 10.05
C LEU A 57 -0.92 17.62 11.56
N ARG A 58 0.11 17.10 12.24
CA ARG A 58 0.28 17.28 13.69
C ARG A 58 0.66 18.74 14.00
N PRO A 59 -0.08 19.43 14.89
CA PRO A 59 0.10 20.87 15.16
C PRO A 59 1.39 21.22 15.92
N SER A 60 2.21 20.22 16.27
CA SER A 60 3.42 20.39 17.08
C SER A 60 4.66 20.82 16.28
N VAL A 61 4.63 20.78 14.95
CA VAL A 61 5.77 21.14 14.08
C VAL A 61 5.25 21.81 12.80
N ASP A 62 5.90 22.89 12.38
CA ASP A 62 5.65 23.58 11.12
C ASP A 62 6.64 23.07 10.07
N TRP A 63 6.17 22.21 9.17
CA TRP A 63 6.98 21.55 8.16
C TRP A 63 7.00 22.36 6.87
N SER A 64 8.19 22.64 6.32
CA SER A 64 8.34 23.25 4.99
C SER A 64 9.11 22.32 4.05
N PRO A 65 8.48 21.76 3.01
CA PRO A 65 9.20 20.97 2.02
C PRO A 65 9.97 21.87 1.05
N GLN A 66 11.09 21.36 0.54
CA GLN A 66 11.84 21.96 -0.55
C GLN A 66 12.31 20.86 -1.50
N HIS A 67 12.08 21.05 -2.80
CA HIS A 67 12.67 20.19 -3.81
C HIS A 67 14.15 20.55 -4.03
N VAL A 68 15.00 19.54 -4.13
CA VAL A 68 16.42 19.67 -4.49
C VAL A 68 16.71 18.81 -5.71
N TYR A 69 17.64 19.24 -6.56
CA TYR A 69 17.97 18.44 -7.73
C TYR A 69 18.87 17.26 -7.36
N GLY A 70 18.48 16.06 -7.80
CA GLY A 70 19.27 14.85 -7.66
C GLY A 70 20.42 14.77 -8.68
N HIS A 71 21.29 13.77 -8.52
CA HIS A 71 22.37 13.40 -9.45
C HIS A 71 23.38 14.50 -9.81
N LEU A 72 23.61 15.46 -8.91
CA LEU A 72 24.58 16.53 -9.12
C LEU A 72 26.05 16.09 -8.94
N ASN A 73 26.29 14.86 -8.47
CA ASN A 73 27.60 14.24 -8.33
C ASN A 73 28.35 14.06 -9.66
N LYS A 74 27.65 14.05 -10.79
CA LYS A 74 28.25 13.95 -12.14
C LYS A 74 28.74 15.29 -12.68
N SER A 75 28.49 16.39 -11.98
CA SER A 75 28.91 17.73 -12.40
C SER A 75 30.24 18.12 -11.74
N ASN A 76 31.16 18.70 -12.50
CA ASN A 76 32.48 19.19 -12.01
C ASN A 76 32.37 20.42 -11.06
N PHE A 77 31.25 20.58 -10.36
CA PHE A 77 30.89 21.78 -9.61
C PHE A 77 30.52 21.50 -8.16
N PHE A 78 31.10 20.47 -7.54
CA PHE A 78 30.82 20.13 -6.14
C PHE A 78 30.96 21.33 -5.19
N ASP A 79 31.95 22.19 -5.41
CA ASP A 79 32.17 23.39 -4.61
C ASP A 79 31.07 24.45 -4.76
N LYS A 80 30.33 24.43 -5.88
CA LYS A 80 29.21 25.34 -6.16
C LYS A 80 27.86 24.82 -5.65
N LEU A 81 27.80 23.58 -5.16
CA LEU A 81 26.58 23.02 -4.62
C LEU A 81 26.18 23.73 -3.33
N SER A 82 24.89 24.01 -3.21
CA SER A 82 24.28 24.48 -1.98
C SER A 82 24.43 23.45 -0.85
N TRP A 83 24.24 23.91 0.38
CA TRP A 83 24.29 23.03 1.55
C TRP A 83 23.31 21.85 1.43
N TRP A 84 22.09 22.09 0.91
CA TRP A 84 21.07 21.06 0.74
C TRP A 84 21.43 20.03 -0.33
N GLU A 85 21.99 20.47 -1.46
CA GLU A 85 22.42 19.57 -2.53
C GLU A 85 23.56 18.66 -2.07
N LYS A 86 24.52 19.19 -1.31
CA LYS A 86 25.59 18.37 -0.71
C LYS A 86 25.02 17.30 0.23
N ARG A 87 24.06 17.65 1.08
CA ARG A 87 23.39 16.68 1.96
C ARG A 87 22.56 15.67 1.20
N ASN A 88 21.90 16.06 0.11
CA ASN A 88 21.18 15.10 -0.74
C ASN A 88 22.14 14.07 -1.33
N LEU A 89 23.33 14.47 -1.78
CA LEU A 89 24.36 13.55 -2.28
C LEU A 89 24.87 12.59 -1.19
N GLU A 90 25.05 13.08 0.04
CA GLU A 90 25.43 12.22 1.17
C GLU A 90 24.34 11.16 1.45
N VAL A 91 23.07 11.57 1.48
CA VAL A 91 21.94 10.66 1.73
C VAL A 91 21.75 9.65 0.59
N ASP A 92 21.88 10.07 -0.67
CA ASP A 92 21.86 9.18 -1.84
C ASP A 92 23.01 8.16 -1.77
N GLY A 93 24.21 8.60 -1.38
CA GLY A 93 25.34 7.71 -1.12
C GLY A 93 25.04 6.65 -0.06
N MET A 94 24.50 7.07 1.09
CA MET A 94 24.09 6.15 2.16
C MET A 94 23.00 5.17 1.71
N ALA A 95 22.03 5.62 0.91
CA ALA A 95 20.98 4.75 0.37
C ALA A 95 21.55 3.69 -0.58
N VAL A 96 22.52 4.07 -1.43
CA VAL A 96 23.22 3.14 -2.33
C VAL A 96 24.06 2.13 -1.55
N GLU A 97 24.76 2.57 -0.50
CA GLU A 97 25.52 1.67 0.38
C GLU A 97 24.62 0.66 1.07
N TYR A 98 23.51 1.13 1.66
CA TYR A 98 22.52 0.25 2.28
C TYR A 98 21.90 -0.75 1.28
N HIS A 99 21.62 -0.32 0.06
CA HIS A 99 21.16 -1.23 -1.00
C HIS A 99 22.19 -2.33 -1.30
N LYS A 100 23.49 -2.01 -1.35
CA LYS A 100 24.56 -2.99 -1.54
C LYS A 100 24.69 -3.96 -0.36
N GLU A 101 24.50 -3.49 0.86
CA GLU A 101 24.46 -4.35 2.05
C GLU A 101 23.32 -5.36 1.96
N LEU A 102 22.12 -4.90 1.56
CA LEU A 102 20.96 -5.76 1.33
C LEU A 102 21.20 -6.79 0.23
N GLU A 103 21.80 -6.37 -0.89
CA GLU A 103 22.16 -7.27 -1.99
C GLU A 103 23.17 -8.33 -1.55
N THR A 104 24.18 -7.94 -0.76
CA THR A 104 25.20 -8.86 -0.20
C THR A 104 24.57 -9.86 0.78
N ALA A 105 23.58 -9.44 1.55
CA ALA A 105 22.81 -10.29 2.45
C ALA A 105 21.74 -11.14 1.73
N ASN A 106 21.63 -11.05 0.40
CA ASN A 106 20.59 -11.70 -0.40
C ASN A 106 19.15 -11.31 0.01
N HIS A 107 18.99 -10.09 0.54
CA HIS A 107 17.72 -9.45 0.87
C HIS A 107 17.34 -8.46 -0.24
N LEU A 108 16.79 -8.97 -1.35
CA LEU A 108 16.43 -8.14 -2.52
C LEU A 108 15.38 -7.06 -2.23
N ILE A 109 14.67 -7.16 -1.12
CA ILE A 109 13.61 -6.23 -0.71
C ILE A 109 13.93 -5.77 0.71
N ALA A 110 14.06 -4.45 0.89
CA ALA A 110 14.22 -3.86 2.20
C ALA A 110 12.98 -4.17 3.08
N PRO A 111 13.17 -4.45 4.38
CA PRO A 111 12.04 -4.67 5.28
C PRO A 111 11.17 -3.41 5.35
N ASN A 112 9.85 -3.60 5.38
CA ASN A 112 8.90 -2.51 5.60
C ASN A 112 8.54 -2.41 7.09
N PRO A 113 9.12 -1.45 7.85
CA PRO A 113 8.84 -1.31 9.28
C PRO A 113 7.45 -0.69 9.51
N CYS A 114 6.90 -0.83 10.71
CA CYS A 114 5.75 -0.02 11.11
C CYS A 114 6.21 1.43 11.35
N PHE A 115 5.56 2.41 10.71
CA PHE A 115 5.84 3.81 10.97
C PHE A 115 5.09 4.29 12.21
N PHE A 116 5.68 5.23 12.94
CA PHE A 116 5.15 5.72 14.22
C PHE A 116 3.75 6.34 14.12
N THR A 117 3.39 6.87 12.94
CA THR A 117 2.12 7.55 12.68
C THR A 117 1.10 6.66 11.98
N GLU A 118 1.41 5.37 11.76
CA GLU A 118 0.46 4.43 11.18
C GLU A 118 -0.69 4.12 12.13
N LEU A 119 -1.92 4.36 11.66
CA LEU A 119 -3.12 3.98 12.40
C LEU A 119 -3.37 2.47 12.38
N ALA A 120 -3.03 1.82 11.26
CA ALA A 120 -3.17 0.38 11.07
C ALA A 120 -2.21 -0.11 9.97
N ALA A 121 -1.78 -1.37 10.08
CA ALA A 121 -0.97 -2.04 9.07
C ALA A 121 -1.62 -3.37 8.68
N VAL A 122 -1.51 -3.71 7.39
CA VAL A 122 -2.01 -4.98 6.84
C VAL A 122 -0.84 -5.94 6.66
N TYR A 123 -0.97 -7.14 7.22
CA TYR A 123 0.01 -8.21 7.06
C TYR A 123 -0.59 -9.34 6.23
N VAL A 124 0.18 -9.83 5.27
CA VAL A 124 -0.15 -11.01 4.46
C VAL A 124 1.04 -11.96 4.55
N VAL A 125 0.82 -13.18 5.08
CA VAL A 125 1.87 -14.18 5.28
C VAL A 125 3.08 -13.58 6.01
N ASP A 126 2.83 -13.00 7.19
CA ASP A 126 3.83 -12.35 8.07
C ASP A 126 4.61 -11.17 7.46
N THR A 127 4.21 -10.72 6.27
CA THR A 127 4.84 -9.60 5.58
C THR A 127 3.91 -8.39 5.58
N LYS A 128 4.39 -7.27 6.12
CA LYS A 128 3.66 -5.99 6.07
C LYS A 128 3.52 -5.52 4.62
N GLN A 129 2.30 -5.20 4.22
CA GLN A 129 2.00 -4.70 2.89
C GLN A 129 2.08 -3.17 2.88
N SER A 130 2.77 -2.60 1.88
CA SER A 130 2.85 -1.14 1.71
C SER A 130 1.60 -0.52 1.10
N ARG A 131 0.75 -1.37 0.51
CA ARG A 131 -0.54 -1.01 -0.07
C ARG A 131 -1.45 -2.23 -0.06
N LEU A 132 -2.74 -1.98 -0.22
CA LEU A 132 -3.72 -3.01 -0.48
C LEU A 132 -3.62 -3.48 -1.94
N ASP A 133 -3.12 -4.69 -2.16
CA ASP A 133 -3.20 -5.38 -3.45
C ASP A 133 -4.33 -6.41 -3.41
N PRO A 134 -5.51 -6.11 -4.00
CA PRO A 134 -6.66 -7.01 -3.95
C PRO A 134 -6.38 -8.36 -4.60
N GLN A 135 -5.57 -8.39 -5.66
CA GLN A 135 -5.24 -9.62 -6.37
C GLN A 135 -4.35 -10.51 -5.50
N PHE A 136 -3.27 -9.94 -4.96
CA PHE A 136 -2.35 -10.67 -4.09
C PHE A 136 -3.07 -11.21 -2.84
N ILE A 137 -3.92 -10.38 -2.20
CA ILE A 137 -4.72 -10.81 -1.04
C ILE A 137 -5.66 -11.95 -1.42
N GLN A 138 -6.32 -11.87 -2.57
CA GLN A 138 -7.18 -12.95 -3.06
C GLN A 138 -6.39 -14.25 -3.29
N GLU A 139 -5.21 -14.16 -3.88
CA GLU A 139 -4.32 -15.30 -4.15
C GLU A 139 -3.81 -15.97 -2.88
N CYS A 140 -3.46 -15.19 -1.85
CA CYS A 140 -2.94 -15.70 -0.59
C CYS A 140 -4.04 -16.22 0.34
N VAL A 141 -5.17 -15.51 0.45
CA VAL A 141 -6.19 -15.78 1.47
C VAL A 141 -7.33 -16.64 0.93
N THR A 142 -7.88 -16.26 -0.22
CA THR A 142 -9.16 -16.83 -0.70
C THR A 142 -8.93 -18.05 -1.61
N LEU A 143 -7.94 -17.96 -2.49
CA LEU A 143 -7.69 -18.95 -3.54
C LEU A 143 -7.30 -20.35 -3.00
N PRO A 144 -6.53 -20.50 -1.91
CA PRO A 144 -6.21 -21.83 -1.37
C PRO A 144 -7.45 -22.60 -0.90
N ALA A 145 -8.31 -21.96 -0.11
CA ALA A 145 -9.56 -22.56 0.37
C ALA A 145 -10.51 -22.92 -0.80
N LEU A 146 -10.56 -22.04 -1.81
CA LEU A 146 -11.37 -22.26 -3.01
C LEU A 146 -10.88 -23.46 -3.83
N ARG A 147 -9.57 -23.58 -4.02
CA ARG A 147 -8.95 -24.71 -4.72
C ARG A 147 -9.21 -26.04 -4.01
N LEU A 148 -9.09 -26.06 -2.67
CA LEU A 148 -9.42 -27.25 -1.87
C LEU A 148 -10.87 -27.66 -2.10
N ARG A 149 -11.80 -26.71 -2.04
CA ARG A 149 -13.22 -26.99 -2.31
C ARG A 149 -13.48 -27.53 -3.72
N TRP A 150 -12.82 -26.98 -4.75
CA TRP A 150 -12.99 -27.48 -6.13
C TRP A 150 -12.43 -28.89 -6.32
N ARG A 151 -11.32 -29.19 -5.65
CA ARG A 151 -10.76 -30.55 -5.58
C ARG A 151 -11.74 -31.50 -4.91
N ASP A 152 -12.26 -31.15 -3.74
CA ASP A 152 -13.13 -32.02 -2.95
C ASP A 152 -14.46 -32.30 -3.66
N LYS A 153 -14.94 -31.36 -4.49
CA LYS A 153 -16.13 -31.54 -5.33
C LYS A 153 -15.86 -32.22 -6.68
N GLY A 154 -14.62 -32.63 -6.96
CA GLY A 154 -14.23 -33.24 -8.24
C GLY A 154 -14.42 -32.31 -9.45
N THR A 155 -14.55 -31.00 -9.24
CA THR A 155 -14.86 -30.03 -10.30
C THR A 155 -13.63 -29.67 -11.14
N ILE A 156 -12.45 -29.62 -10.50
CA ILE A 156 -11.17 -29.31 -11.16
C ILE A 156 -10.13 -30.29 -10.65
N SER A 157 -9.50 -31.04 -11.57
CA SER A 157 -8.40 -31.95 -11.23
C SER A 157 -7.13 -31.15 -10.88
N VAL A 158 -6.22 -31.73 -10.09
CA VAL A 158 -4.95 -31.06 -9.72
C VAL A 158 -4.11 -30.73 -10.96
N LYS A 159 -4.18 -31.56 -12.01
CA LYS A 159 -3.48 -31.37 -13.29
C LYS A 159 -4.08 -30.23 -14.12
N ALA A 160 -5.38 -29.99 -14.00
CA ALA A 160 -6.07 -28.95 -14.75
C ALA A 160 -5.56 -27.53 -14.41
N LYS A 161 -4.90 -27.33 -13.25
CA LYS A 161 -4.35 -26.02 -12.88
C LYS A 161 -3.37 -25.48 -13.92
N SER A 162 -2.48 -26.32 -14.43
CA SER A 162 -1.48 -25.96 -15.45
C SER A 162 -2.03 -25.98 -16.88
N GLU A 163 -3.16 -26.67 -17.09
CA GLU A 163 -3.81 -26.79 -18.40
C GLU A 163 -4.76 -25.62 -18.68
N ILE A 164 -5.26 -24.94 -17.64
CA ILE A 164 -6.11 -23.77 -17.78
C ILE A 164 -5.26 -22.54 -18.06
N ALA A 165 -5.44 -21.97 -19.26
CA ALA A 165 -4.88 -20.67 -19.63
C ALA A 165 -5.65 -19.54 -18.91
N TRP A 166 -5.35 -19.34 -17.62
CA TRP A 166 -6.03 -18.37 -16.73
C TRP A 166 -6.04 -16.94 -17.29
N ASP A 167 -4.97 -16.50 -17.95
CA ASP A 167 -4.89 -15.16 -18.54
C ASP A 167 -5.84 -14.99 -19.72
N THR A 168 -5.93 -15.99 -20.58
CA THR A 168 -6.86 -15.99 -21.72
C THR A 168 -8.30 -16.06 -21.25
N LEU A 169 -8.58 -16.88 -20.23
CA LEU A 169 -9.90 -16.92 -19.59
C LEU A 169 -10.25 -15.58 -18.93
N GLY A 170 -9.29 -14.95 -18.24
CA GLY A 170 -9.47 -13.63 -17.65
C GLY A 170 -9.76 -12.55 -18.69
N ARG A 171 -9.07 -12.57 -19.83
CA ARG A 171 -9.34 -11.68 -20.97
C ARG A 171 -10.73 -11.91 -21.57
N ALA A 172 -11.13 -13.16 -21.76
CA ALA A 172 -12.45 -13.51 -22.26
C ALA A 172 -13.55 -13.10 -21.27
N MET A 173 -13.33 -13.24 -19.96
CA MET A 173 -14.26 -12.75 -18.95
C MET A 173 -14.35 -11.22 -18.95
N ARG A 174 -13.23 -10.50 -19.16
CA ARG A 174 -13.21 -9.04 -19.28
C ARG A 174 -14.01 -8.49 -20.44
N SER A 175 -14.01 -9.20 -21.58
CA SER A 175 -14.74 -8.75 -22.76
C SER A 175 -16.26 -8.91 -22.63
N LEU A 176 -16.73 -9.73 -21.69
CA LEU A 176 -18.15 -9.89 -21.43
C LEU A 176 -18.73 -8.69 -20.66
N PRO A 177 -19.97 -8.26 -20.95
CA PRO A 177 -20.71 -7.34 -20.09
C PRO A 177 -20.83 -7.88 -18.65
N ALA A 178 -20.82 -6.99 -17.65
CA ALA A 178 -20.83 -7.37 -16.23
C ALA A 178 -22.00 -8.29 -15.82
N GLY A 179 -23.15 -8.21 -16.50
CA GLY A 179 -24.28 -9.13 -16.29
C GLY A 179 -23.95 -10.57 -16.71
N LEU A 180 -23.31 -10.73 -17.88
CA LEU A 180 -22.91 -12.02 -18.43
C LEU A 180 -21.73 -12.61 -17.67
N GLN A 181 -20.77 -11.80 -17.22
CA GLN A 181 -19.71 -12.26 -16.32
C GLN A 181 -20.30 -12.95 -15.07
N ARG A 182 -21.24 -12.27 -14.40
CA ARG A 182 -21.93 -12.79 -13.21
C ARG A 182 -22.74 -14.05 -13.52
N TRP A 183 -23.43 -14.06 -14.65
CA TRP A 183 -24.21 -15.21 -15.09
C TRP A 183 -23.29 -16.42 -15.33
N SER A 184 -22.22 -16.26 -16.11
CA SER A 184 -21.25 -17.32 -16.39
C SER A 184 -20.63 -17.87 -15.12
N THR A 185 -20.11 -17.02 -14.22
CA THR A 185 -19.56 -17.47 -12.94
C THR A 185 -20.58 -18.26 -12.12
N LYS A 186 -21.80 -17.73 -11.96
CA LYS A 186 -22.88 -18.37 -11.20
C LYS A 186 -23.20 -19.78 -11.71
N HIS A 187 -23.25 -19.95 -13.03
CA HIS A 187 -23.56 -21.23 -13.66
C HIS A 187 -22.36 -22.19 -13.64
N CYS A 188 -21.13 -21.69 -13.80
CA CYS A 188 -19.91 -22.51 -13.74
C CYS A 188 -19.60 -23.06 -12.33
N VAL A 189 -19.94 -22.33 -11.25
CA VAL A 189 -19.66 -22.79 -9.87
C VAL A 189 -20.80 -23.59 -9.24
N GLY A 190 -21.83 -23.94 -10.01
CA GLY A 190 -22.99 -24.70 -9.54
C GLY A 190 -23.83 -23.96 -8.49
N MET A 191 -23.79 -22.62 -8.45
CA MET A 191 -24.60 -21.80 -7.54
C MET A 191 -25.95 -21.49 -8.18
N HIS A 192 -26.93 -22.39 -8.03
CA HIS A 192 -28.31 -22.10 -8.41
C HIS A 192 -29.08 -21.26 -7.36
N CYS A 193 -30.05 -20.49 -7.88
CA CYS A 193 -31.14 -19.70 -7.24
C CYS A 193 -30.83 -18.48 -6.32
N GLY A 194 -30.84 -17.28 -6.94
CA GLY A 194 -31.81 -16.18 -6.74
C GLY A 194 -31.96 -15.43 -5.40
N ARG A 195 -31.81 -16.06 -4.23
CA ARG A 195 -32.05 -15.41 -2.92
C ARG A 195 -30.78 -15.22 -2.09
N LYS A 196 -29.87 -16.21 -2.08
CA LYS A 196 -28.61 -16.11 -1.33
C LYS A 196 -27.68 -15.05 -1.92
N LEU A 197 -27.63 -14.90 -3.25
CA LEU A 197 -26.78 -13.89 -3.89
C LEU A 197 -27.27 -12.46 -3.64
N ARG A 198 -28.59 -12.19 -3.70
CA ARG A 198 -29.13 -10.81 -3.55
C ARG A 198 -28.93 -10.21 -2.16
N GLY A 199 -28.98 -11.01 -1.10
CA GLY A 199 -28.65 -10.55 0.26
C GLY A 199 -27.17 -10.18 0.39
N PHE A 200 -26.29 -10.98 -0.21
CA PHE A 200 -24.84 -10.74 -0.22
C PHE A 200 -24.45 -9.48 -1.03
N TRP A 201 -25.06 -9.23 -2.18
CA TRP A 201 -24.72 -8.08 -3.03
C TRP A 201 -25.17 -6.73 -2.47
N LYS A 202 -26.18 -6.69 -1.59
CA LYS A 202 -26.57 -5.45 -0.88
C LYS A 202 -25.52 -4.99 0.14
N ILE A 203 -24.61 -5.86 0.57
CA ILE A 203 -23.62 -5.57 1.62
C ILE A 203 -22.34 -4.94 1.04
N TYR A 204 -22.01 -5.19 -0.24
CA TYR A 204 -20.72 -4.85 -0.83
C TYR A 204 -20.78 -3.99 -2.11
N GLY A 205 -21.97 -3.53 -2.48
CA GLY A 205 -22.17 -2.73 -3.69
C GLY A 205 -21.73 -1.28 -3.47
N ASN A 206 -20.48 -0.96 -3.84
CA ASN A 206 -20.11 0.27 -4.55
C ASN A 206 -18.61 0.42 -4.91
N GLY A 207 -17.71 -0.49 -4.51
CA GLY A 207 -16.26 -0.25 -4.66
C GLY A 207 -15.44 -1.21 -5.55
N MET A 208 -16.04 -2.22 -6.20
CA MET A 208 -15.29 -3.41 -6.63
C MET A 208 -15.29 -3.65 -8.15
N TYR A 209 -15.11 -2.59 -8.94
CA TYR A 209 -15.38 -2.61 -10.39
C TYR A 209 -14.17 -2.80 -11.32
N SER A 210 -12.95 -3.05 -10.82
CA SER A 210 -11.76 -3.05 -11.69
C SER A 210 -11.06 -4.40 -11.90
N HIS A 211 -11.37 -5.47 -11.15
CA HIS A 211 -10.65 -6.75 -11.27
C HIS A 211 -11.58 -7.96 -11.46
N PRO A 212 -11.66 -8.51 -12.68
CA PRO A 212 -12.39 -9.74 -12.96
C PRO A 212 -11.43 -10.91 -12.85
N PHE A 213 -11.12 -11.27 -11.61
CA PHE A 213 -10.63 -12.60 -11.29
C PHE A 213 -11.65 -13.24 -10.36
N PHE A 214 -12.50 -14.10 -10.96
CA PHE A 214 -13.39 -15.07 -10.32
C PHE A 214 -13.73 -14.78 -8.85
N PHE A 215 -14.80 -14.01 -8.64
CA PHE A 215 -15.45 -13.92 -7.34
C PHE A 215 -16.04 -15.28 -6.97
N VAL A 216 -15.41 -15.97 -6.01
CA VAL A 216 -16.05 -17.06 -5.28
C VAL A 216 -15.66 -16.96 -3.81
N TYR A 217 -16.55 -16.38 -3.00
CA TYR A 217 -16.41 -16.28 -1.55
C TYR A 217 -16.62 -17.64 -0.86
N SER A 218 -15.76 -17.93 0.12
CA SER A 218 -15.95 -18.95 1.15
C SER A 218 -16.62 -18.32 2.39
N PRO A 219 -17.66 -18.92 2.98
CA PRO A 219 -18.43 -18.33 4.09
C PRO A 219 -17.77 -18.53 5.47
N SER A 220 -16.48 -18.25 5.61
CA SER A 220 -15.79 -18.49 6.89
C SER A 220 -14.59 -17.57 7.10
N ILE A 221 -14.83 -16.26 7.22
CA ILE A 221 -13.95 -15.36 7.95
C ILE A 221 -14.84 -14.50 8.85
N LEU A 222 -15.05 -14.99 10.08
CA LEU A 222 -15.50 -14.17 11.19
C LEU A 222 -14.36 -13.19 11.51
N TYR A 223 -14.63 -11.91 11.36
CA TYR A 223 -13.85 -10.84 11.98
C TYR A 223 -13.86 -11.09 13.50
N ARG A 224 -12.76 -11.60 14.06
CA ARG A 224 -12.46 -11.39 15.48
C ARG A 224 -11.57 -10.17 15.56
N GLN A 225 -12.18 -9.03 15.89
CA GLN A 225 -11.47 -7.97 16.59
C GLN A 225 -10.87 -8.59 17.86
N PHE A 226 -9.55 -8.72 17.90
CA PHE A 226 -8.86 -8.78 19.18
C PHE A 226 -8.41 -7.38 19.52
N VAL A 227 -9.30 -6.68 20.23
CA VAL A 227 -8.87 -5.69 21.22
C VAL A 227 -8.42 -6.51 22.44
N ARG A 228 -7.13 -6.46 22.74
CA ARG A 228 -6.60 -6.55 24.10
C ARG A 228 -5.43 -5.59 24.21
#